data_AF-A0A929YKM6-F1
#
_entry.id   AF-A0A929YKM6-F1
#
_cell.length_a   1.000
_cell.length_b   1.000
_cell.length_c   1.000
_cell.angle_alpha   90.00
_cell.angle_beta   90.00
_cell.angle_gamma   90.00
#
_symmetry.space_group_name_H-M   'P 1'
#
loop_
_entity.id
_entity.type
_entity.pdbx_description
1 polymer ?
#
loop_
_entity_poly.entity_id
_entity_poly.type
_entity_poly.pdbx_seq_one_letter_code
_entity_poly.pdbx_strand_id
1 'polypeptide(L)' 'MALLIFAVMLSNGYNAIDALSAGAVTEKAQASILLVRKDSIPSKVRSMVDNNSSKAVLLGGVNTISSWVESSLNK' A
#
# COMPACT_ATOMS: atom_id res chain seq x y z
N MET A 1 -11.34 -19.41 11.31
CA MET A 1 -11.32 -18.54 10.13
C MET A 1 -10.70 -17.21 10.55
N ALA A 2 -9.38 -17.11 10.54
CA ALA A 2 -8.67 -15.89 10.96
C ALA A 2 -8.31 -15.10 9.70
N LEU A 3 -9.10 -14.08 9.37
CA LEU A 3 -8.70 -13.10 8.35
C LEU A 3 -9.13 -11.72 8.80
N LEU A 4 -8.38 -11.17 9.75
CA LEU A 4 -8.44 -9.76 10.13
C LEU A 4 -7.00 -9.34 10.44
N ILE A 5 -6.19 -9.29 9.38
CA ILE A 5 -5.03 -8.42 9.35
C ILE A 5 -5.50 -7.17 8.64
N PHE A 6 -5.81 -6.13 9.41
CA PHE A 6 -5.97 -4.78 8.87
C PHE A 6 -4.69 -4.47 8.11
N ALA A 7 -4.78 -4.54 6.79
CA ALA A 7 -3.65 -4.35 5.89
C ALA A 7 -3.97 -3.16 5.00
N VAL A 8 -2.95 -2.35 4.74
CA VAL A 8 -3.06 -1.22 3.80
C VAL A 8 -2.31 -1.62 2.54
N MET A 9 -2.98 -1.53 1.40
CA MET A 9 -2.36 -1.83 0.12
C MET A 9 -1.85 -0.53 -0.50
N LEU A 10 -0.56 -0.48 -0.83
CA LEU A 10 0.09 0.70 -1.39
C LEU A 10 0.38 0.44 -2.86
N SER A 11 -0.10 1.33 -3.73
CA SER A 11 0.19 1.28 -5.17
C SER A 11 0.59 2.65 -5.69
N ASN A 12 1.23 2.70 -6.86
CA ASN A 12 1.59 3.97 -7.48
C ASN A 12 0.38 4.63 -8.13
N GLY A 13 0.06 5.86 -7.71
CA GLY A 13 -1.08 6.63 -8.23
C GLY A 13 -0.95 7.02 -9.70
N TYR A 14 0.27 7.02 -10.27
CA TYR A 14 0.51 7.27 -11.69
C TYR A 14 0.56 5.99 -12.52
N ASN A 15 0.70 4.83 -11.89
CA ASN A 15 0.69 3.53 -12.56
C ASN A 15 -0.30 2.59 -11.84
N ALA A 16 -1.59 2.83 -12.08
CA ALA A 16 -2.69 2.16 -11.40
C ALA A 16 -2.95 0.71 -11.88
N ILE A 17 -2.14 0.18 -12.79
CA ILE A 17 -2.33 -1.18 -13.32
C ILE A 17 -2.21 -2.21 -12.20
N ASP A 18 -1.20 -2.03 -11.33
CA ASP A 18 -0.97 -2.89 -10.16
C ASP A 18 -2.12 -2.77 -9.14
N ALA A 19 -2.69 -1.57 -8.97
CA ALA A 19 -3.86 -1.34 -8.10
C ALA A 19 -5.13 -1.99 -8.67
N LEU A 20 -5.35 -1.89 -9.98
CA LEU A 20 -6.52 -2.43 -10.65
C LEU A 20 -6.55 -3.96 -10.58
N SER A 21 -5.40 -4.61 -10.83
CA SER A 21 -5.26 -6.06 -10.70
C SER A 21 -5.44 -6.54 -9.25
N ALA A 22 -5.15 -5.69 -8.26
CA ALA A 22 -5.28 -6.03 -6.84
C ALA A 22 -6.70 -5.88 -6.28
N GLY A 23 -7.66 -5.32 -7.02
CA GLY A 23 -9.00 -5.01 -6.48
C GLY A 23 -9.70 -6.20 -5.81
N ALA A 24 -9.61 -7.40 -6.40
CA ALA A 24 -10.21 -8.61 -5.84
C ALA A 24 -9.56 -9.08 -4.53
N VAL A 25 -8.23 -8.92 -4.39
CA VAL A 25 -7.53 -9.28 -3.15
C VAL A 25 -7.75 -8.24 -2.06
N THR A 26 -7.88 -6.97 -2.44
CA THR A 26 -8.20 -5.87 -1.52
C THR A 26 -9.55 -6.08 -0.84
N GLU A 27 -10.59 -6.44 -1.60
CA GLU A 27 -11.94 -6.68 -1.08
C GLU A 27 -11.94 -7.84 -0.09
N LYS A 28 -11.35 -8.96 -0.48
CA LYS A 28 -11.22 -10.15 0.38
C LYS A 28 -10.42 -9.90 1.64
N ALA A 29 -9.39 -9.05 1.56
CA ALA A 29 -8.54 -8.69 2.69
C ALA A 29 -9.15 -7.58 3.58
N GLN A 30 -10.29 -7.00 3.20
CA GLN A 30 -10.89 -5.82 3.86
C GLN A 30 -9.86 -4.69 4.04
N ALA A 31 -9.00 -4.53 3.03
CA ALA A 31 -7.90 -3.58 3.01
C ALA A 31 -8.31 -2.31 2.26
N SER A 32 -7.70 -1.17 2.59
CA SER A 32 -7.82 0.04 1.77
C SER A 32 -6.63 0.15 0.82
N ILE A 33 -6.88 0.54 -0.44
CA ILE A 33 -5.81 0.91 -1.38
C ILE A 33 -5.48 2.39 -1.17
N LEU A 34 -4.23 2.66 -0.82
CA LEU A 34 -3.67 4.00 -0.75
C LEU A 34 -2.70 4.21 -1.92
N LEU A 35 -2.79 5.38 -2.52
CA LEU A 35 -1.98 5.75 -3.67
C LEU A 35 -0.75 6.55 -3.21
N VAL A 36 0.43 6.06 -3.56
CA VAL A 36 1.72 6.71 -3.32
C VAL A 36 2.39 7.09 -4.63
N ARG A 37 3.53 7.77 -4.55
CA ARG A 37 4.43 7.94 -5.70
C ARG A 37 5.53 6.90 -5.62
N LYS A 38 6.21 6.69 -6.74
CA LYS A 38 7.37 5.79 -6.84
C LYS A 38 8.39 6.03 -5.72
N ASP A 39 8.79 7.28 -5.53
CA ASP A 39 9.88 7.66 -4.62
C ASP A 39 9.41 8.49 -3.41
N SER A 40 8.09 8.63 -3.19
CA SER A 40 7.58 9.39 -2.06
C SER A 40 6.18 8.95 -1.62
N ILE A 41 5.95 9.01 -0.31
CA ILE A 41 4.64 8.83 0.29
C ILE A 41 4.06 10.22 0.58
N PRO A 42 2.89 10.59 0.02
CA PRO A 42 2.22 11.82 0.39
C PRO A 42 1.95 11.88 1.90
N SER A 43 2.13 13.04 2.53
CA SER A 43 1.97 13.20 3.98
C SER A 43 0.62 12.70 4.50
N LYS A 44 -0.46 12.97 3.77
CA LYS A 44 -1.81 12.49 4.10
C LYS A 44 -1.93 10.96 4.12
N VAL A 45 -1.23 10.28 3.20
CA VAL A 45 -1.16 8.81 3.15
C VAL A 45 -0.29 8.28 4.26
N ARG A 46 0.86 8.93 4.53
CA ARG A 46 1.75 8.56 5.64
C ARG A 46 1.01 8.58 6.98
N SER A 47 0.25 9.65 7.24
CA SER A 47 -0.56 9.74 8.46
C SER A 47 -1.63 8.64 8.56
N MET A 48 -2.24 8.21 7.45
CA MET A 48 -3.20 7.11 7.47
C MET A 48 -2.52 5.77 7.78
N VAL A 49 -1.34 5.52 7.21
CA VAL A 49 -0.57 4.30 7.46
C VAL A 49 -0.09 4.25 8.92
N ASP A 50 0.45 5.36 9.43
CA ASP A 50 0.98 5.44 10.80
C ASP A 50 -0.13 5.36 11.86
N ASN A 51 -1.30 5.96 11.63
CA ASN A 51 -2.41 5.88 12.58
C ASN A 51 -3.02 4.48 12.71
N ASN A 52 -2.93 3.66 11.66
CA ASN A 52 -3.60 2.36 11.63
C ASN A 52 -2.73 1.20 12.11
N SER A 53 -1.43 1.39 12.41
CA SER A 53 -0.46 0.33 12.80
C SER A 53 -0.62 -0.97 12.00
N SER A 54 -1.03 -0.83 10.76
CA SER A 54 -1.56 -1.90 9.92
C SER A 54 -0.46 -2.40 9.01
N LYS A 55 -0.45 -3.70 8.71
CA LYS A 55 0.56 -4.27 7.81
C LYS A 55 0.43 -3.63 6.43
N ALA A 56 1.49 -3.01 5.94
CA ALA A 56 1.51 -2.44 4.60
C ALA A 56 1.89 -3.52 3.57
N VAL A 57 1.10 -3.64 2.51
CA VAL A 57 1.38 -4.52 1.36
C VAL A 57 1.64 -3.65 0.15
N LEU A 58 2.80 -3.81 -0.47
CA LEU A 58 3.17 -3.10 -1.69
C LEU A 58 2.61 -3.84 -2.90
N LEU A 59 1.87 -3.13 -3.74
CA LEU A 59 1.30 -3.61 -4.99
C LEU A 59 2.17 -3.11 -6.15
N GLY A 60 2.91 -4.04 -6.75
CA GLY A 60 3.88 -3.77 -7.81
C GLY A 60 5.31 -4.02 -7.35
N GLY A 61 6.25 -3.94 -8.30
CA GLY A 61 7.68 -4.14 -8.03
C GLY A 61 8.43 -2.84 -7.73
N VAL A 62 9.75 -2.95 -7.56
CA VAL A 62 10.68 -1.82 -7.33
C VAL A 62 10.62 -0.72 -8.39
N ASN A 63 10.16 -1.07 -9.60
CA ASN A 63 9.97 -0.11 -10.68
C ASN A 63 8.74 0.79 -10.47
N THR A 64 7.70 0.27 -9.80
CA THR A 64 6.45 0.98 -9.50
C THR A 64 6.56 1.75 -8.18
N ILE A 65 7.12 1.11 -7.14
CA ILE A 65 7.37 1.70 -5.82
C ILE A 65 8.82 1.40 -5.45
N SER A 66 9.61 2.44 -5.19
CA SER A 66 11.03 2.29 -4.84
C SER A 66 11.23 1.54 -3.52
N SER A 67 12.37 0.88 -3.39
CA SER A 67 12.83 0.25 -2.15
C SER A 67 12.96 1.24 -0.99
N TRP A 68 13.12 2.55 -1.29
CA TRP A 68 13.13 3.58 -0.26
C TRP A 68 11.78 3.72 0.45
N VAL A 69 10.68 3.63 -0.31
CA VAL A 69 9.32 3.66 0.25
C VAL A 69 9.07 2.41 1.11
N GLU A 70 9.51 1.24 0.65
CA GLU A 70 9.45 -0.01 1.42
C GLU A 70 10.22 0.12 2.75
N SER A 71 11.46 0.59 2.69
CA SER A 71 12.30 0.79 3.89
C SER A 71 11.71 1.84 4.84
N SER A 72 11.04 2.86 4.32
CA SER A 72 10.38 3.89 5.13
C SER A 72 9.16 3.37 5.90
N LEU A 73 8.57 2.27 5.46
CA LEU A 73 7.40 1.63 6.08
C LEU A 73 7.80 0.53 7.09
N ASN A 74 8.98 -0.06 6.94
CA ASN A 74 9.46 -1.16 7.78
C ASN A 74 10.23 -0.69 9.03
N LYS A 75 9.80 0.43 9.64
CA LYS A 75 10.37 0.96 10.89
C LYS A 75 9.70 0.38 12.12
#